data_AF-A0A177BV74-F1
#
_entry.id   AF-A0A177BV74-F1
#
_cell.length_a   1.000
_cell.length_b   1.000
_cell.length_c   1.000
_cell.angle_alpha   90.00
_cell.angle_beta   90.00
_cell.angle_gamma   90.00
#
_symmetry.space_group_name_H-M   'P 1'
#
loop_
_entity.id
_entity.type
_entity.pdbx_description
1 polymer ?
#
loop_
_entity_poly.entity_id
_entity_poly.type
_entity_poly.pdbx_seq_one_letter_code
_entity_poly.pdbx_strand_id
1 'polypeptide(L)'
;MQGDIDKEFAHSGSNKGDISKWIRNLYHESRGAELPGTINPRVLENMFRQQSEPWRNIATVYIERIGTAIQRFNEAIFAEKISDDELRMKLMAKLSHRHGQTLDKASQQLIIILNDKRGGILQTVNHYFTNTLSAIRKERVLARLEDAGVKDGFAVDLTHILKSIHLSNEDQAINDIHNTLKAYYKVALKRFTDNVVL
;
A
#
# COMPACT_ATOMS: atom_id res chain seq x y z
N MET A 1 -9.09 23.48 9.10
CA MET A 1 -8.84 22.10 9.58
C MET A 1 -7.65 21.58 8.81
N GLN A 2 -6.54 21.41 9.52
CA GLN A 2 -5.21 21.12 8.99
C GLN A 2 -5.23 19.80 8.21
N GLY A 3 -4.90 19.84 6.92
CA GLY A 3 -4.52 18.63 6.19
C GLY A 3 -3.15 18.22 6.71
N ASP A 4 -3.15 17.46 7.80
CA ASP A 4 -1.92 16.95 8.38
C ASP A 4 -1.17 16.17 7.32
N ILE A 5 0.07 16.59 7.07
CA ILE A 5 1.04 15.86 6.26
C ILE A 5 1.14 14.48 6.91
N ASP A 6 0.68 13.47 6.19
CA ASP A 6 0.64 12.10 6.68
C ASP A 6 2.07 11.56 6.82
N LYS A 7 2.66 11.80 8.00
CA LYS A 7 4.01 11.39 8.41
C LYS A 7 4.17 9.87 8.44
N GLU A 8 3.05 9.12 8.50
CA GLU A 8 3.02 7.65 8.60
C GLU A 8 3.72 6.96 7.43
N PHE A 9 3.80 7.61 6.26
CA PHE A 9 4.42 7.06 5.04
C PHE A 9 5.52 7.95 4.44
N ALA A 10 6.11 8.85 5.23
CA ALA A 10 7.22 9.68 4.77
C ALA A 10 8.52 8.86 4.67
N HIS A 11 8.72 8.18 3.54
CA HIS A 11 10.04 7.60 3.22
C HIS A 11 10.98 8.70 2.73
N SER A 12 12.01 9.02 3.51
CA SER A 12 13.08 9.98 3.16
C SER A 12 14.06 9.47 2.10
N GLY A 13 13.84 8.27 1.54
CA GLY A 13 14.82 7.59 0.69
C GLY A 13 14.24 6.81 -0.49
N SER A 14 13.11 7.22 -1.07
CA SER A 14 12.66 6.63 -2.34
C SER A 14 13.23 7.44 -3.50
N ASN A 15 13.98 6.76 -4.37
CA ASN A 15 14.48 7.26 -5.63
C ASN A 15 13.30 7.72 -6.51
N LYS A 16 12.78 8.94 -6.33
CA LYS A 16 11.61 9.47 -7.05
C LYS A 16 11.77 9.33 -8.57
N GLY A 17 13.00 9.37 -9.07
CA GLY A 17 13.32 9.14 -10.48
C GLY A 17 13.03 7.70 -10.95
N ASP A 18 13.10 6.71 -10.07
CA ASP A 18 12.86 5.30 -10.38
C ASP A 18 11.35 5.03 -10.54
N ILE A 19 10.53 5.50 -9.59
CA ILE A 19 9.07 5.29 -9.67
C ILE A 19 8.43 6.05 -10.83
N SER A 20 8.88 7.27 -11.13
CA SER A 20 8.38 8.03 -12.28
C SER A 20 8.76 7.38 -13.61
N LYS A 21 9.98 6.83 -13.72
CA LYS A 21 10.40 6.05 -14.90
C LYS A 21 9.58 4.78 -15.05
N TRP A 22 9.38 4.03 -13.98
CA TRP A 22 8.54 2.83 -13.98
C TRP A 22 7.10 3.13 -14.42
N ILE A 23 6.47 4.18 -13.87
CA ILE A 23 5.13 4.61 -14.28
C ILE A 23 5.11 5.00 -15.75
N ARG A 24 6.11 5.78 -16.20
CA ARG A 24 6.21 6.22 -17.60
C ARG A 24 6.32 5.02 -18.55
N ASN A 25 7.21 4.07 -18.25
CA ASN A 25 7.40 2.88 -19.08
C ASN A 25 6.10 2.07 -19.20
N LEU A 26 5.46 1.73 -18.07
CA LEU A 26 4.20 0.99 -18.09
C LEU A 26 3.06 1.79 -18.75
N TYR A 27 3.04 3.11 -18.59
CA TYR A 27 2.09 3.98 -19.28
C TYR A 27 2.27 3.90 -20.81
N HIS A 28 3.51 3.90 -21.30
CA HIS A 28 3.79 3.75 -22.73
C HIS A 28 3.47 2.35 -23.27
N GLU A 29 3.89 1.31 -22.54
CA GLU A 29 3.68 -0.10 -22.93
C GLU A 29 2.20 -0.48 -22.96
N SER A 30 1.39 0.18 -22.13
CA SER A 30 -0.03 -0.08 -22.04
C SER A 30 -0.88 0.88 -22.87
N ARG A 31 -0.26 1.69 -23.75
CA ARG A 31 -0.99 2.60 -24.64
C ARG A 31 -1.91 1.81 -25.57
N GLY A 32 -3.20 2.02 -25.42
CA GLY A 32 -4.24 1.40 -26.21
C GLY A 32 -5.09 2.42 -26.96
N ALA A 33 -6.40 2.22 -26.93
CA ALA A 33 -7.38 3.08 -27.60
C ALA A 33 -7.70 4.36 -26.82
N GLU A 34 -7.08 4.60 -25.66
CA GLU A 34 -7.32 5.79 -24.86
C GLU A 34 -6.81 7.07 -25.52
N LEU A 35 -7.51 8.18 -25.27
CA LEU A 35 -7.12 9.49 -25.77
C LEU A 35 -5.84 9.98 -25.07
N PRO A 36 -4.94 10.70 -25.76
CA PRO A 36 -3.76 11.30 -25.14
C PRO A 36 -4.12 12.12 -23.90
N GLY A 37 -3.42 11.86 -22.79
CA GLY A 37 -3.68 12.52 -21.50
C GLY A 37 -4.77 11.87 -20.64
N THR A 38 -5.42 10.80 -21.12
CA THR A 38 -6.32 9.97 -20.31
C THR A 38 -5.61 8.73 -19.77
N ILE A 39 -6.15 8.14 -18.70
CA ILE A 39 -5.55 7.00 -18.00
C ILE A 39 -6.46 5.78 -18.20
N ASN A 40 -5.89 4.69 -18.70
CA ASN A 40 -6.56 3.42 -18.79
C ASN A 40 -6.62 2.74 -17.40
N PRO A 41 -7.82 2.45 -16.84
CA PRO A 41 -7.96 1.83 -15.52
C PRO A 41 -7.22 0.49 -15.37
N ARG A 42 -7.09 -0.29 -16.44
CA ARG A 42 -6.36 -1.57 -16.42
C ARG A 42 -4.87 -1.39 -16.10
N VAL A 43 -4.30 -0.25 -16.49
CA VAL A 43 -2.90 0.10 -16.20
C VAL A 43 -2.72 0.35 -14.72
N LEU A 44 -3.66 1.08 -14.11
CA LEU A 44 -3.68 1.30 -12.66
C LEU A 44 -3.82 -0.02 -11.90
N GLU A 45 -4.69 -0.93 -12.34
CA GLU A 45 -4.84 -2.26 -11.74
C GLU A 45 -3.53 -3.07 -11.81
N ASN A 46 -2.88 -3.12 -12.97
CA ASN A 46 -1.61 -3.80 -13.15
C ASN A 46 -0.51 -3.21 -12.25
N MET A 47 -0.36 -1.88 -12.27
CA MET A 47 0.60 -1.16 -11.42
C MET A 47 0.37 -1.44 -9.93
N PHE A 48 -0.89 -1.42 -9.48
CA PHE A 48 -1.24 -1.74 -8.10
C PHE A 48 -0.88 -3.19 -7.75
N ARG A 49 -1.12 -4.16 -8.64
CA ARG A 49 -0.75 -5.56 -8.43
C ARG A 49 0.75 -5.76 -8.29
N GLN A 50 1.54 -5.06 -9.10
CA GLN A 50 3.01 -5.07 -9.00
C GLN A 50 3.47 -4.45 -7.68
N GLN A 51 2.90 -3.31 -7.29
CA GLN A 51 3.29 -2.61 -6.06
C GLN A 51 2.90 -3.36 -4.79
N SER A 52 1.81 -4.15 -4.83
CA SER A 52 1.32 -4.98 -3.72
C SER A 52 1.88 -6.41 -3.72
N GLU A 53 2.80 -6.75 -4.63
CA GLU A 53 3.44 -8.07 -4.68
C GLU A 53 4.05 -8.51 -3.35
N PRO A 54 4.80 -7.65 -2.63
CA PRO A 54 5.46 -8.04 -1.39
C PRO A 54 4.50 -8.41 -0.26
N TRP A 55 3.22 -8.02 -0.33
CA TRP A 55 2.24 -8.24 0.74
C TRP A 55 2.08 -9.72 1.08
N ARG A 56 2.17 -10.61 0.09
CA ARG A 56 2.07 -12.05 0.32
C ARG A 56 3.19 -12.51 1.26
N ASN A 57 4.43 -12.30 0.87
CA ASN A 57 5.58 -12.80 1.63
C ASN A 57 5.65 -12.18 3.02
N ILE A 58 5.39 -10.87 3.14
CA ILE A 58 5.39 -10.18 4.43
C ILE A 58 4.34 -10.78 5.38
N ALA A 59 3.10 -10.97 4.89
CA ALA A 59 2.02 -11.50 5.72
C ALA A 59 2.22 -12.99 6.05
N THR A 60 2.76 -13.80 5.13
CA THR A 60 3.10 -15.21 5.40
C THR A 60 4.14 -15.30 6.51
N VAL A 61 5.25 -14.55 6.41
CA VAL A 61 6.29 -14.53 7.46
C VAL A 61 5.72 -14.04 8.79
N TYR A 62 4.79 -13.07 8.77
CA TYR A 62 4.12 -12.61 9.98
C TYR A 62 3.32 -13.73 10.68
N ILE A 63 2.50 -14.48 9.93
CA ILE A 63 1.73 -15.62 10.47
C ILE A 63 2.66 -16.70 11.03
N GLU A 64 3.74 -17.04 10.32
CA GLU A 64 4.73 -18.03 10.77
C GLU A 64 5.41 -17.61 12.09
N ARG A 65 5.74 -16.32 12.22
CA ARG A 65 6.34 -15.77 13.45
C ARG A 65 5.38 -15.82 14.62
N ILE A 66 4.09 -15.52 14.41
CA ILE A 66 3.06 -15.69 15.44
C ILE A 66 2.93 -17.15 15.84
N GLY A 67 2.88 -18.06 14.86
CA GLY A 67 2.81 -19.50 15.11
C GLY A 67 3.95 -19.97 16.01
N THR A 68 5.18 -19.60 15.64
CA THR A 68 6.39 -19.90 16.41
C THR A 68 6.34 -19.32 17.83
N ALA A 69 5.84 -18.09 17.99
CA ALA A 69 5.73 -17.45 19.30
C ALA A 69 4.72 -18.17 20.21
N ILE A 70 3.56 -18.54 19.67
CA ILE A 70 2.53 -19.31 20.40
C ILE A 70 3.07 -20.68 20.80
N GLN A 71 3.76 -21.38 19.90
CA GLN A 71 4.35 -22.68 20.19
C GLN A 71 5.35 -22.58 21.35
N ARG A 72 6.29 -21.64 21.29
CA ARG A 72 7.29 -21.42 22.35
C ARG A 72 6.65 -21.08 23.70
N PHE A 73 5.60 -20.26 23.68
CA PHE A 73 4.85 -19.90 24.89
C PHE A 73 4.20 -21.13 25.53
N ASN A 74 3.55 -21.97 24.72
CA ASN A 74 2.96 -23.22 25.19
C ASN A 74 4.04 -24.16 25.74
N GLU A 75 5.17 -24.31 25.06
CA GLU A 75 6.30 -25.11 25.55
C GLU A 75 6.79 -24.65 26.92
N ALA A 76 6.98 -23.34 27.11
CA ALA A 76 7.42 -22.77 28.38
C ALA A 76 6.40 -23.01 29.52
N ILE A 77 5.12 -22.70 29.30
CA ILE A 77 4.08 -22.86 30.34
C ILE A 77 3.88 -24.31 30.74
N PHE A 78 3.87 -25.23 29.76
CA PHE A 78 3.67 -26.64 30.04
C PHE A 78 4.86 -27.22 30.80
N ALA A 79 6.09 -26.78 30.49
CA ALA A 79 7.27 -27.15 31.23
C ALA A 79 7.24 -26.64 32.69
N GLU A 80 6.70 -25.44 32.92
CA GLU A 80 6.62 -24.82 34.26
C GLU A 80 5.49 -25.40 35.11
N LYS A 81 4.30 -25.64 34.53
CA LYS A 81 3.08 -25.94 35.29
C LYS A 81 2.75 -27.42 35.41
N ILE A 82 3.32 -28.28 34.56
CA ILE A 82 3.00 -29.71 34.53
C ILE A 82 4.27 -30.51 34.84
N SER A 83 4.31 -31.06 36.05
CA SER A 83 5.44 -31.90 36.51
C SER A 83 5.39 -33.33 35.98
N ASP A 84 4.21 -33.83 35.60
CA ASP A 84 4.04 -35.17 35.03
C ASP A 84 4.42 -35.18 33.53
N ASP A 85 5.47 -35.91 33.20
CA ASP A 85 6.03 -35.97 31.85
C ASP A 85 5.07 -36.60 30.83
N GLU A 86 4.36 -37.67 31.22
CA GLU A 86 3.45 -38.37 30.32
C GLU A 86 2.22 -37.51 29.99
N LEU A 87 1.66 -36.86 31.02
CA LEU A 87 0.56 -35.91 30.86
C LEU A 87 0.99 -34.71 30.01
N ARG A 88 2.18 -34.15 30.28
CA ARG A 88 2.73 -33.03 29.51
C ARG A 88 2.89 -33.38 28.04
N MET A 89 3.50 -34.53 27.72
CA MET A 89 3.68 -35.00 26.34
C MET A 89 2.34 -35.20 25.63
N LYS A 90 1.35 -35.84 26.28
CA LYS A 90 0.02 -36.07 25.70
C LYS A 90 -0.72 -34.77 25.39
N LEU A 91 -0.67 -33.80 26.31
CA LEU A 91 -1.32 -32.51 26.09
C LEU A 91 -0.62 -31.69 25.01
N MET A 92 0.71 -31.68 24.99
CA MET A 92 1.50 -31.00 23.97
C MET A 92 1.23 -31.57 22.57
N ALA A 93 1.20 -32.89 22.42
CA ALA A 93 0.85 -33.52 21.14
C ALA A 93 -0.53 -33.09 20.64
N LYS A 94 -1.53 -33.06 21.53
CA LYS A 94 -2.90 -32.62 21.21
C LYS A 94 -2.95 -31.15 20.83
N LEU A 95 -2.20 -30.30 21.54
CA LEU A 95 -2.14 -28.86 21.30
C LEU A 95 -1.40 -28.54 19.99
N SER A 96 -0.26 -29.17 19.73
CA SER A 96 0.51 -29.02 18.50
C SER A 96 -0.29 -29.42 17.27
N HIS A 97 -1.08 -30.50 17.35
CA HIS A 97 -1.98 -30.88 16.26
C HIS A 97 -3.02 -29.79 15.95
N ARG A 98 -3.68 -29.25 17.00
CA ARG A 98 -4.63 -28.13 16.82
C ARG A 98 -3.94 -26.87 16.32
N HIS A 99 -2.74 -26.58 16.81
CA HIS A 99 -1.95 -25.44 16.41
C HIS A 99 -1.64 -25.48 14.90
N GLY A 100 -1.17 -26.62 14.39
CA GLY A 100 -0.94 -26.83 12.95
C GLY A 100 -2.21 -26.59 12.13
N GLN A 101 -3.33 -27.20 12.53
CA GLN A 101 -4.62 -26.99 11.86
C GLN A 101 -5.07 -25.52 11.83
N THR A 102 -4.82 -24.78 12.91
CA THR A 102 -5.14 -23.35 12.97
C THR A 102 -4.24 -22.53 12.06
N LEU A 103 -2.93 -22.82 12.01
CA LEU A 103 -2.00 -22.14 11.10
C LEU A 103 -2.30 -22.43 9.62
N ASP A 104 -2.69 -23.66 9.30
CA ASP A 104 -3.11 -24.02 7.93
C ASP A 104 -4.35 -23.21 7.52
N LYS A 105 -5.36 -23.12 8.40
CA LYS A 105 -6.55 -22.31 8.17
C LYS A 105 -6.22 -20.82 8.03
N ALA A 106 -5.35 -20.28 8.88
CA ALA A 106 -4.91 -18.89 8.79
C ALA A 106 -4.19 -18.61 7.46
N SER A 107 -3.33 -19.53 7.01
CA SER A 107 -2.63 -19.42 5.72
C SER A 107 -3.58 -19.49 4.53
N GLN A 108 -4.59 -20.36 4.58
CA GLN A 108 -5.64 -20.42 3.56
C GLN A 108 -6.46 -19.12 3.52
N GLN A 109 -6.84 -18.60 4.70
CA GLN A 109 -7.56 -17.34 4.80
C GLN A 109 -6.74 -16.15 4.28
N LEU A 110 -5.43 -16.14 4.54
CA LEU A 110 -4.53 -15.12 3.99
C LEU A 110 -4.53 -15.15 2.46
N ILE A 111 -4.53 -16.33 1.83
CA ILE A 111 -4.61 -16.46 0.37
C ILE A 111 -5.93 -15.86 -0.16
N ILE A 112 -7.05 -16.10 0.52
CA ILE A 112 -8.36 -15.53 0.17
C ILE A 112 -8.31 -14.01 0.26
N ILE A 113 -7.78 -13.45 1.35
CA ILE A 113 -7.64 -12.00 1.55
C ILE A 113 -6.75 -11.39 0.46
N LEU A 114 -5.61 -12.02 0.15
CA LEU A 114 -4.71 -11.54 -0.90
C LEU A 114 -5.39 -11.51 -2.27
N ASN A 115 -6.15 -12.56 -2.60
CA ASN A 115 -6.88 -12.64 -3.86
C ASN A 115 -7.99 -11.59 -3.94
N ASP A 116 -8.72 -11.36 -2.85
CA ASP A 116 -9.76 -10.32 -2.77
C ASP A 116 -9.15 -8.92 -2.94
N LYS A 117 -8.09 -8.60 -2.19
CA LYS A 117 -7.50 -7.25 -2.17
C LYS A 117 -6.65 -6.93 -3.39
N ARG A 118 -6.06 -7.92 -4.07
CA ARG A 118 -5.17 -7.70 -5.23
C ARG A 118 -5.75 -8.15 -6.58
N GLY A 119 -6.71 -9.08 -6.57
CA GLY A 119 -7.23 -9.71 -7.78
C GLY A 119 -8.41 -8.98 -8.45
N GLY A 120 -9.02 -8.01 -7.78
CA GLY A 120 -10.19 -7.29 -8.26
C GLY A 120 -9.90 -5.98 -9.00
N ILE A 121 -10.98 -5.27 -9.31
CA ILE A 121 -10.98 -3.88 -9.82
C ILE A 121 -10.70 -2.90 -8.69
N LEU A 122 -10.03 -1.78 -9.00
CA LEU A 122 -9.73 -0.76 -7.99
C LEU A 122 -10.99 0.05 -7.66
N GLN A 123 -11.66 -0.31 -6.57
CA GLN A 123 -12.85 0.39 -6.09
C GLN A 123 -12.72 0.80 -4.62
N THR A 124 -13.26 1.97 -4.29
CA THR A 124 -13.37 2.44 -2.91
C THR A 124 -14.45 3.51 -2.76
N VAL A 125 -15.24 3.40 -1.69
CA VAL A 125 -16.14 4.47 -1.21
C VAL A 125 -15.57 5.21 0.00
N ASN A 126 -14.34 4.89 0.40
CA ASN A 126 -13.69 5.53 1.55
C ASN A 126 -13.26 6.95 1.16
N HIS A 127 -13.87 7.95 1.81
CA HIS A 127 -13.56 9.37 1.63
C HIS A 127 -12.09 9.73 1.90
N TYR A 128 -11.36 8.89 2.65
CA TYR A 128 -9.91 9.04 2.81
C TYR A 128 -9.16 9.01 1.47
N PHE A 129 -9.63 8.25 0.47
CA PHE A 129 -9.05 8.23 -0.86
C PHE A 129 -9.12 9.62 -1.52
N THR A 130 -10.32 10.21 -1.57
CA THR A 130 -10.54 11.51 -2.23
C THR A 130 -9.81 12.63 -1.49
N ASN A 131 -9.82 12.61 -0.16
CA ASN A 131 -9.08 13.56 0.67
C ASN A 131 -7.56 13.45 0.44
N THR A 132 -7.02 12.24 0.44
CA THR A 132 -5.58 11.98 0.21
C THR A 132 -5.17 12.40 -1.21
N LEU A 133 -5.97 12.06 -2.22
CA LEU A 133 -5.71 12.44 -3.60
C LEU A 133 -5.70 13.96 -3.78
N SER A 134 -6.67 14.66 -3.17
CA SER A 134 -6.74 16.12 -3.17
C SER A 134 -5.52 16.75 -2.50
N ALA A 135 -5.11 16.22 -1.34
CA ALA A 135 -3.93 16.69 -0.62
C ALA A 135 -2.65 16.54 -1.45
N ILE A 136 -2.41 15.36 -2.04
CA ILE A 136 -1.22 15.10 -2.87
C ILE A 136 -1.20 16.02 -4.11
N ARG A 137 -2.35 16.25 -4.74
CA ARG A 137 -2.46 17.16 -5.89
C ARG A 137 -2.13 18.60 -5.50
N LYS A 138 -2.66 19.09 -4.38
CA LYS A 138 -2.36 20.43 -3.86
C LYS A 138 -0.88 20.61 -3.53
N GLU A 139 -0.29 19.66 -2.81
CA GLU A 139 1.14 19.66 -2.46
C GLU A 139 2.02 19.75 -3.72
N ARG A 140 1.68 19.00 -4.77
CA ARG A 140 2.42 19.03 -6.03
C ARG A 140 2.29 20.36 -6.76
N VAL A 141 1.12 20.98 -6.75
CA VAL A 141 0.93 22.31 -7.38
C VAL A 141 1.70 23.37 -6.60
N LEU A 142 1.67 23.34 -5.26
CA LEU A 142 2.46 24.23 -4.42
C LEU A 142 3.96 24.10 -4.69
N ALA A 143 4.49 22.87 -4.75
CA ALA A 143 5.89 22.65 -5.07
C ALA A 143 6.29 23.25 -6.44
N ARG A 144 5.44 23.11 -7.47
CA ARG A 144 5.71 23.72 -8.79
C ARG A 144 5.67 25.25 -8.75
N LEU A 145 4.78 25.83 -7.94
CA LEU A 145 4.70 27.29 -7.76
C LEU A 145 5.96 27.81 -7.06
N GLU A 146 6.43 27.12 -6.03
CA GLU A 146 7.67 27.42 -5.33
C GLU A 146 8.89 27.33 -6.28
N ASP A 147 8.96 26.27 -7.09
CA ASP A 147 10.00 26.08 -8.11
C ASP A 147 9.97 27.18 -9.19
N ALA A 148 8.79 27.69 -9.51
CA ALA A 148 8.59 28.82 -10.42
C ALA A 148 8.91 30.19 -9.77
N GLY A 149 9.36 30.21 -8.51
CA GLY A 149 9.71 31.42 -7.78
C GLY A 149 8.51 32.21 -7.25
N VAL A 150 7.32 31.61 -7.24
CA VAL A 150 6.11 32.24 -6.69
C VAL A 150 6.21 32.22 -5.17
N LYS A 151 6.26 33.42 -4.58
CA LYS A 151 6.26 33.62 -3.13
C LYS A 151 4.99 34.35 -2.71
N ASP A 152 4.53 34.04 -1.50
CA ASP A 152 3.34 34.68 -0.95
C ASP A 152 3.56 36.20 -0.80
N GLY A 153 2.57 37.00 -1.21
CA GLY A 153 2.61 38.46 -1.16
C GLY A 153 3.31 39.20 -2.32
N PHE A 154 3.75 38.51 -3.37
CA PHE A 154 4.33 39.15 -4.57
C PHE A 154 3.29 39.33 -5.69
N ALA A 155 3.40 40.43 -6.44
CA ALA A 155 2.64 40.60 -7.69
C ALA A 155 3.17 39.59 -8.73
N VAL A 156 2.29 38.77 -9.29
CA VAL A 156 2.68 37.71 -10.23
C VAL A 156 1.92 37.84 -11.54
N ASP A 157 2.65 37.68 -12.65
CA ASP A 157 2.04 37.54 -13.98
C ASP A 157 1.41 36.15 -14.11
N LEU A 158 0.08 36.10 -14.19
CA LEU A 158 -0.69 34.88 -14.34
C LEU A 158 -0.30 34.09 -15.59
N THR A 159 0.09 34.74 -16.68
CA THR A 159 0.49 34.06 -17.92
C THR A 159 1.85 33.38 -17.77
N HIS A 160 2.78 34.03 -17.07
CA HIS A 160 4.07 33.44 -16.71
C HIS A 160 3.89 32.25 -15.77
N ILE A 161 3.04 32.38 -14.74
CA ILE A 161 2.70 31.27 -13.84
C ILE A 161 2.14 30.10 -14.65
N LEU A 162 1.10 30.35 -15.46
CA LEU A 162 0.43 29.30 -16.22
C LEU A 162 1.42 28.51 -17.09
N LYS A 163 2.33 29.19 -17.77
CA LYS A 163 3.39 28.53 -18.58
C LYS A 163 4.35 27.72 -17.72
N SER A 164 4.74 28.22 -16.56
CA SER A 164 5.69 27.54 -15.67
C SER A 164 5.11 26.32 -14.95
N ILE A 165 3.80 26.31 -14.66
CA ILE A 165 3.14 25.18 -13.98
C ILE A 165 2.50 24.16 -14.94
N HIS A 166 2.26 24.58 -16.19
CA HIS A 166 1.64 23.72 -17.19
C HIS A 166 2.56 22.54 -17.52
N LEU A 167 1.97 21.36 -17.60
CA LEU A 167 2.64 20.14 -17.98
C LEU A 167 2.14 19.66 -19.32
N SER A 168 3.00 18.91 -20.01
CA SER A 168 2.56 18.10 -21.13
C SER A 168 1.44 17.14 -20.69
N ASN A 169 0.57 16.76 -21.63
CA ASN A 169 -0.50 15.79 -21.36
C ASN A 169 0.06 14.47 -20.78
N GLU A 170 1.25 14.07 -21.22
CA GLU A 170 1.93 12.89 -20.73
C GLU A 170 2.43 13.05 -19.29
N ASP A 171 3.12 14.16 -18.98
CA ASP A 171 3.60 14.41 -17.63
C ASP A 171 2.44 14.58 -16.64
N GLN A 172 1.32 15.15 -17.09
CA GLN A 172 0.10 15.22 -16.31
C GLN A 172 -0.48 13.81 -16.04
N ALA A 173 -0.58 12.96 -17.07
CA ALA A 173 -1.07 11.58 -16.91
C ALA A 173 -0.19 10.76 -15.96
N ILE A 174 1.14 10.83 -16.09
CA ILE A 174 2.10 10.16 -15.18
C ILE A 174 1.89 10.63 -13.73
N ASN A 175 1.72 11.94 -13.56
CA ASN A 175 1.49 12.54 -12.26
C ASN A 175 0.16 12.08 -11.63
N ASP A 176 -0.89 12.00 -12.43
CA ASP A 176 -2.21 11.54 -11.97
C ASP A 176 -2.21 10.05 -11.65
N ILE A 177 -1.51 9.21 -12.44
CA ILE A 177 -1.29 7.79 -12.13
C ILE A 177 -0.59 7.65 -10.79
N HIS A 178 0.54 8.34 -10.60
CA HIS A 178 1.28 8.30 -9.34
C HIS A 178 0.40 8.66 -8.14
N ASN A 179 -0.37 9.75 -8.25
CA ASN A 179 -1.19 10.24 -7.15
C ASN A 179 -2.34 9.30 -6.83
N THR A 180 -2.99 8.77 -7.86
CA THR A 180 -4.08 7.81 -7.74
C THR A 180 -3.59 6.51 -7.10
N LEU A 181 -2.47 5.97 -7.56
CA LEU A 181 -1.84 4.78 -6.98
C LEU A 181 -1.47 5.01 -5.52
N LYS A 182 -0.78 6.12 -5.21
CA LYS A 182 -0.38 6.46 -3.84
C LYS A 182 -1.59 6.57 -2.90
N ALA A 183 -2.64 7.27 -3.32
CA ALA A 183 -3.84 7.44 -2.51
C ALA A 183 -4.59 6.12 -2.31
N TYR A 184 -4.75 5.32 -3.37
CA TYR A 184 -5.44 4.03 -3.30
C TYR A 184 -4.65 3.02 -2.47
N TYR A 185 -3.33 2.94 -2.66
CA TYR A 185 -2.44 2.05 -1.93
C TYR A 185 -2.56 2.25 -0.42
N LYS A 186 -2.64 3.50 0.06
CA LYS A 186 -2.84 3.78 1.49
C LYS A 186 -4.15 3.20 2.03
N VAL A 187 -5.26 3.35 1.30
CA VAL A 187 -6.56 2.78 1.70
C VAL A 187 -6.51 1.27 1.70
N ALA A 188 -5.97 0.68 0.63
CA ALA A 188 -5.89 -0.76 0.47
C ALA A 188 -4.98 -1.40 1.52
N LEU A 189 -3.84 -0.76 1.82
CA LEU A 189 -2.90 -1.23 2.84
C LEU A 189 -3.54 -1.26 4.22
N LYS A 190 -4.21 -0.18 4.65
CA LYS A 190 -4.90 -0.14 5.95
C LYS A 190 -5.94 -1.26 6.06
N ARG A 191 -6.77 -1.43 5.03
CA ARG A 191 -7.74 -2.54 4.98
C ARG A 191 -7.06 -3.90 5.04
N PHE A 192 -5.96 -4.08 4.31
CA PHE A 192 -5.24 -5.35 4.30
C PHE A 192 -4.64 -5.66 5.68
N THR A 193 -3.96 -4.70 6.30
CA THR A 193 -3.35 -4.88 7.64
C THR A 193 -4.41 -5.16 8.70
N ASP A 194 -5.54 -4.46 8.67
CA ASP A 194 -6.64 -4.70 9.62
C ASP A 194 -7.17 -6.14 9.47
N ASN A 195 -7.33 -6.65 8.24
CA ASN A 195 -7.80 -8.02 8.02
C ASN A 195 -6.76 -9.11 8.33
N VAL A 196 -5.46 -8.80 8.31
CA VAL A 196 -4.39 -9.76 8.61
C VAL A 196 -4.11 -9.86 10.12
N VAL A 197 -4.35 -8.79 10.87
CA VAL A 197 -4.15 -8.75 12.32
C VAL A 197 -5.36 -9.26 13.11
N LEU A 198 -6.58 -9.15 12.55
CA LEU A 198 -7.81 -9.71 13.11
C LEU A 198 -7.85 -11.25 13.02
#